data_AF-A0A3L7MUU7-F1
#
_entry.id   AF-A0A3L7MUU7-F1
#
_cell.length_a   1.000
_cell.length_b   1.000
_cell.length_c   1.000
_cell.angle_alpha   90.00
_cell.angle_beta   90.00
_cell.angle_gamma   90.00
#
_symmetry.space_group_name_H-M   'P 1'
#
loop_
_entity.id
_entity.type
_entity.pdbx_description
1 polymer ?
#
loop_
_entity_poly.entity_id
_entity_poly.type
_entity_poly.pdbx_seq_one_letter_code
_entity_poly.pdbx_strand_id
1 'polypeptide(L)'
;MADSTDGIPGTASLFTSFNQPSVNIGGLVVFRARGAGPQTPPRGVFVRDMQAGLPISAVVVRGTTVPDPNNTTYSSGGSSALSSFLEFPAIPRIDARSDALATRGQSRPVWTFLLPDATESRLGTSGVYARMNGTLSTGASLLGAVTDAATGVPQFPEFSVPGAAGLSRFDQFPGSPSITNGTIIAYKGNYTDSATGISKTGVFFRDLSSSAIVQTTQLVANSDMLIPGQSSEKGGGKVLFGSTAPPSAADGRVVFLGVDNEESPTLGGIYIADLVPSPVLKQLVAIGGRVPGEPEGTGFTRLGEALSFDGRWVAFWAGWGSETRTLTLSCPEDGSAAMLEWCNEQYPDGFVAEVPVHQGIFVHDTRSGITQRVATAGNGGDFDDFLFWVFSGRAPGSGSSEEGDESLELARWRNSSFVAVCGAEVVGDGKDDGKDDGKDDGKNDGKNDGRDDSSADCFCVAFKGRMRGVDGIHVVRSGESPRVIGALTTRMPGVVLDPSVSAGLGVVAVGLEREALRGRWLTVAGSMLDPITSESRAGIYAIDVEAIPSCVGDINGSASVDALDIAMVFNAWGICGHDEGHGVCIEDLNQDGKVDGMDLSIVLSGWGDCW
;
A
#
# COMPACT_ATOMS: atom_id res chain seq x y z
N MET A 1 11.22 -3.27 -16.50
CA MET A 1 9.77 -3.03 -16.69
C MET A 1 9.04 -4.34 -16.94
N ALA A 2 7.71 -4.38 -16.79
CA ALA A 2 6.83 -5.44 -17.27
C ALA A 2 5.56 -4.79 -17.86
N ASP A 3 5.27 -4.99 -19.14
CA ASP A 3 4.25 -4.18 -19.84
C ASP A 3 3.29 -5.00 -20.72
N SER A 4 2.39 -4.31 -21.43
CA SER A 4 1.40 -4.92 -22.31
C SER A 4 1.97 -5.61 -23.55
N THR A 5 3.29 -5.52 -23.80
CA THR A 5 3.99 -6.29 -24.84
C THR A 5 4.52 -7.62 -24.33
N ASP A 6 4.59 -7.80 -23.01
CA ASP A 6 4.99 -9.06 -22.40
C ASP A 6 3.85 -10.10 -22.47
N GLY A 7 4.24 -11.36 -22.76
CA GLY A 7 3.33 -12.50 -22.74
C GLY A 7 3.06 -12.98 -21.31
N ILE A 8 1.82 -13.41 -21.05
CA ILE A 8 1.46 -14.03 -19.78
C ILE A 8 2.04 -15.44 -19.71
N PRO A 9 2.91 -15.75 -18.72
CA PRO A 9 3.52 -17.07 -18.59
C PRO A 9 2.50 -18.20 -18.63
N GLY A 10 2.77 -19.19 -19.49
CA GLY A 10 1.89 -20.36 -19.66
C GLY A 10 0.67 -20.12 -20.55
N THR A 11 0.55 -18.97 -21.22
CA THR A 11 -0.56 -18.67 -22.13
C THR A 11 -0.07 -18.02 -23.43
N ALA A 12 -0.95 -17.94 -24.43
CA ALA A 12 -0.69 -17.18 -25.66
C ALA A 12 -1.15 -15.71 -25.58
N SER A 13 -1.72 -15.27 -24.44
CA SER A 13 -2.24 -13.92 -24.26
C SER A 13 -1.15 -12.96 -23.78
N LEU A 14 -1.25 -11.71 -24.21
CA LEU A 14 -0.49 -10.59 -23.65
C LEU A 14 -1.20 -10.01 -22.41
N PHE A 15 -0.43 -9.31 -21.58
CA PHE A 15 -1.00 -8.48 -20.52
C PHE A 15 -1.79 -7.30 -21.09
N THR A 16 -2.86 -6.90 -20.41
CA THR A 16 -3.69 -5.75 -20.79
C THR A 16 -3.91 -4.75 -19.66
N SER A 17 -3.81 -5.18 -18.41
CA SER A 17 -3.84 -4.23 -17.30
C SER A 17 -3.11 -4.75 -16.08
N PHE A 18 -2.61 -3.80 -15.30
CA PHE A 18 -1.76 -4.01 -14.15
C PHE A 18 -2.35 -3.30 -12.94
N ASN A 19 -2.18 -3.89 -11.76
CA ASN A 19 -2.39 -3.20 -10.50
C ASN A 19 -1.05 -2.71 -9.95
N GLN A 20 -1.11 -1.84 -8.95
CA GLN A 20 0.07 -1.29 -8.31
C GLN A 20 1.01 -2.40 -7.80
N PRO A 21 2.33 -2.23 -7.97
CA PRO A 21 3.32 -3.24 -7.62
C PRO A 21 3.84 -3.08 -6.19
N SER A 22 4.46 -4.15 -5.67
CA SER A 22 5.32 -4.10 -4.47
C SER A 22 6.73 -4.57 -4.86
N VAL A 23 7.76 -4.07 -4.16
CA VAL A 23 9.16 -4.38 -4.44
C VAL A 23 9.94 -4.68 -3.16
N ASN A 24 10.94 -5.54 -3.22
CA ASN A 24 11.90 -5.75 -2.13
C ASN A 24 13.23 -5.02 -2.41
N ILE A 25 14.16 -5.03 -1.45
CA ILE A 25 15.46 -4.35 -1.60
C ILE A 25 16.29 -4.87 -2.78
N GLY A 26 16.12 -6.14 -3.14
CA GLY A 26 16.81 -6.78 -4.27
C GLY A 26 16.19 -6.53 -5.65
N GLY A 27 15.16 -5.67 -5.75
CA GLY A 27 14.53 -5.36 -7.03
C GLY A 27 13.60 -6.46 -7.56
N LEU A 28 13.20 -7.43 -6.73
CA LEU A 28 12.14 -8.37 -7.07
C LEU A 28 10.79 -7.69 -6.93
N VAL A 29 10.11 -7.52 -8.06
CA VAL A 29 8.82 -6.84 -8.14
C VAL A 29 7.71 -7.85 -8.24
N VAL A 30 6.71 -7.74 -7.37
CA VAL A 30 5.47 -8.52 -7.41
C VAL A 30 4.30 -7.65 -7.83
N PHE A 31 3.45 -8.16 -8.71
CA PHE A 31 2.31 -7.42 -9.22
C PHE A 31 1.15 -8.35 -9.60
N ARG A 32 -0.07 -7.79 -9.60
CA ARG A 32 -1.25 -8.45 -10.18
C ARG A 32 -1.47 -7.92 -11.59
N ALA A 33 -1.74 -8.81 -12.52
CA ALA A 33 -2.09 -8.43 -13.88
C ALA A 33 -3.10 -9.39 -14.51
N ARG A 34 -3.74 -8.93 -15.59
CA ARG A 34 -4.66 -9.72 -16.42
C ARG A 34 -4.34 -9.51 -17.90
N GLY A 35 -4.74 -10.46 -18.72
CA GLY A 35 -4.64 -10.39 -20.18
C GLY A 35 -5.97 -10.23 -20.89
N ALA A 36 -5.91 -10.15 -22.21
CA ALA A 36 -7.09 -10.21 -23.08
C ALA A 36 -7.57 -11.66 -23.24
N GLY A 37 -8.90 -11.86 -23.33
CA GLY A 37 -9.48 -13.16 -23.69
C GLY A 37 -11.00 -13.22 -23.50
N PRO A 38 -11.71 -14.08 -24.26
CA PRO A 38 -13.17 -14.20 -24.16
C PRO A 38 -13.60 -14.80 -22.81
N GLN A 39 -14.66 -14.21 -22.21
CA GLN A 39 -15.38 -14.56 -20.96
C GLN A 39 -14.55 -14.81 -19.67
N THR A 40 -13.34 -15.34 -19.74
CA THR A 40 -12.48 -15.68 -18.60
C THR A 40 -11.01 -15.34 -18.87
N PRO A 41 -10.64 -14.05 -18.88
CA PRO A 41 -9.27 -13.63 -19.17
C PRO A 41 -8.27 -14.21 -18.16
N PRO A 42 -7.07 -14.62 -18.62
CA PRO A 42 -6.00 -15.05 -17.73
C PRO A 42 -5.64 -13.91 -16.80
N ARG A 43 -5.52 -14.22 -15.51
CA ARG A 43 -5.17 -13.26 -14.45
C ARG A 43 -4.44 -14.00 -13.35
N GLY A 44 -3.61 -13.27 -12.63
CA GLY A 44 -2.79 -13.87 -11.58
C GLY A 44 -1.89 -12.87 -10.88
N VAL A 45 -1.04 -13.43 -10.04
CA VAL A 45 0.08 -12.75 -9.39
C VAL A 45 1.36 -13.19 -10.08
N PHE A 46 2.19 -12.21 -10.42
CA PHE A 46 3.42 -12.40 -11.18
C PHE A 46 4.57 -11.73 -10.46
N VAL A 47 5.78 -12.19 -10.75
CA VAL A 47 7.02 -11.57 -10.29
C VAL A 47 7.96 -11.33 -11.46
N ARG A 48 8.78 -10.30 -11.34
CA ARG A 48 9.92 -10.04 -12.22
C ARG A 48 11.06 -9.49 -11.39
N ASP A 49 12.25 -10.08 -11.55
CA ASP A 49 13.47 -9.50 -11.03
C ASP A 49 13.91 -8.37 -11.97
N MET A 50 13.70 -7.13 -11.54
CA MET A 50 14.03 -5.95 -12.33
C MET A 50 15.54 -5.65 -12.31
N GLN A 51 16.26 -6.10 -11.28
CA GLN A 51 17.70 -5.91 -11.17
C GLN A 51 18.45 -6.85 -12.12
N ALA A 52 18.09 -8.13 -12.14
CA ALA A 52 18.68 -9.13 -13.02
C ALA A 52 18.07 -9.14 -14.43
N GLY A 53 16.96 -8.43 -14.65
CA GLY A 53 16.27 -8.37 -15.94
C GLY A 53 15.67 -9.71 -16.36
N LEU A 54 15.33 -10.58 -15.40
CA LEU A 54 14.81 -11.92 -15.69
C LEU A 54 13.41 -11.88 -16.33
N PRO A 55 13.00 -12.96 -17.03
CA PRO A 55 11.64 -13.10 -17.54
C PRO A 55 10.60 -13.04 -16.42
N ILE A 56 9.38 -12.63 -16.77
CA ILE A 56 8.24 -12.66 -15.85
C ILE A 56 7.92 -14.11 -15.49
N SER A 57 7.76 -14.39 -14.20
CA SER A 57 7.29 -15.68 -13.69
C SER A 57 5.91 -15.56 -13.06
N ALA A 58 5.06 -16.54 -13.30
CA ALA A 58 3.80 -16.67 -12.57
C ALA A 58 4.08 -17.17 -11.14
N VAL A 59 3.46 -16.52 -10.15
CA VAL A 59 3.37 -17.02 -8.78
C VAL A 59 2.14 -17.91 -8.64
N VAL A 60 1.00 -17.41 -9.10
CA VAL A 60 -0.26 -18.13 -9.13
C VAL A 60 -1.17 -17.49 -10.17
N VAL A 61 -1.92 -18.31 -10.90
CA VAL A 61 -2.88 -17.87 -11.92
C VAL A 61 -4.25 -18.47 -11.67
N ARG A 62 -5.28 -17.87 -12.26
CA ARG A 62 -6.63 -18.42 -12.24
C ARG A 62 -6.63 -19.85 -12.79
N GLY A 63 -7.33 -20.75 -12.10
CA GLY A 63 -7.38 -22.17 -12.43
C GLY A 63 -6.27 -23.02 -11.80
N THR A 64 -5.26 -22.41 -11.17
CA THR A 64 -4.32 -23.16 -10.32
C THR A 64 -5.08 -23.74 -9.11
N THR A 65 -4.83 -25.01 -8.79
CA THR A 65 -5.40 -25.67 -7.60
C THR A 65 -5.03 -24.89 -6.34
N VAL A 66 -6.01 -24.67 -5.46
CA VAL A 66 -5.75 -24.03 -4.16
C VAL A 66 -4.90 -24.97 -3.30
N PRO A 67 -3.80 -24.48 -2.67
CA PRO A 67 -2.98 -25.30 -1.79
C PRO A 67 -3.78 -25.92 -0.65
N ASP A 68 -3.23 -26.98 -0.04
CA ASP A 68 -3.87 -27.63 1.10
C ASP A 68 -4.17 -26.64 2.24
N PRO A 69 -5.25 -26.89 3.02
CA PRO A 69 -6.20 -28.01 2.90
C PRO A 69 -7.23 -27.82 1.77
N ASN A 70 -7.35 -28.82 0.88
CA ASN A 70 -8.31 -28.81 -0.23
C ASN A 70 -8.74 -30.24 -0.59
N ASN A 71 -9.99 -30.61 -0.27
CA ASN A 71 -10.54 -31.94 -0.57
C ASN A 71 -11.79 -31.90 -1.47
N THR A 72 -12.36 -30.71 -1.70
CA THR A 72 -13.58 -30.59 -2.50
C THR A 72 -13.24 -30.74 -3.98
N THR A 73 -13.88 -31.71 -4.62
CA THR A 73 -13.73 -31.93 -6.06
C THR A 73 -14.94 -31.41 -6.84
N TYR A 74 -14.66 -30.82 -8.01
CA TYR A 74 -15.67 -30.36 -8.95
C TYR A 74 -15.51 -31.06 -10.29
N SER A 75 -16.63 -31.57 -10.82
CA SER A 75 -16.67 -32.17 -12.15
C SER A 75 -16.67 -31.10 -13.23
N SER A 76 -15.72 -31.18 -14.16
CA SER A 76 -15.69 -30.35 -15.36
C SER A 76 -15.24 -31.20 -16.54
N GLY A 77 -16.06 -31.27 -17.60
CA GLY A 77 -15.72 -31.98 -18.84
C GLY A 77 -15.43 -33.48 -18.68
N GLY A 78 -16.03 -34.15 -17.68
CA GLY A 78 -15.81 -35.59 -17.42
C GLY A 78 -14.60 -35.93 -16.55
N SER A 79 -13.85 -34.93 -16.07
CA SER A 79 -12.78 -35.09 -15.08
C SER A 79 -13.19 -34.45 -13.74
N SER A 80 -12.73 -35.04 -12.64
CA SER A 80 -12.88 -34.50 -11.29
C SER A 80 -11.58 -33.81 -10.88
N ALA A 81 -11.65 -32.54 -10.50
CA ALA A 81 -10.48 -31.76 -10.08
C ALA A 81 -10.76 -31.05 -8.75
N LEU A 82 -9.72 -30.87 -7.93
CA LEU A 82 -9.80 -30.09 -6.69
C LEU A 82 -10.17 -28.62 -6.97
N SER A 83 -10.69 -27.93 -5.94
CA SER A 83 -11.00 -26.50 -6.04
C SER A 83 -9.79 -25.68 -6.48
N SER A 84 -10.02 -24.69 -7.34
CA SER A 84 -8.99 -23.86 -7.97
C SER A 84 -9.28 -22.37 -7.77
N PHE A 85 -8.25 -21.55 -7.85
CA PHE A 85 -8.37 -20.09 -7.78
C PHE A 85 -9.25 -19.52 -8.89
N LEU A 86 -10.12 -18.57 -8.52
CA LEU A 86 -11.00 -17.83 -9.41
C LEU A 86 -10.56 -16.38 -9.57
N GLU A 87 -10.11 -15.73 -8.49
CA GLU A 87 -9.76 -14.31 -8.44
C GLU A 87 -8.70 -14.00 -7.37
N PHE A 88 -7.97 -12.91 -7.57
CA PHE A 88 -6.96 -12.38 -6.64
C PHE A 88 -7.32 -10.92 -6.29
N PRO A 89 -8.18 -10.68 -5.28
CA PRO A 89 -8.85 -9.39 -5.11
C PRO A 89 -7.97 -8.27 -4.56
N ALA A 90 -6.77 -8.57 -4.07
CA ALA A 90 -5.89 -7.59 -3.42
C ALA A 90 -4.53 -7.49 -4.11
N ILE A 91 -3.82 -6.39 -3.83
CA ILE A 91 -2.47 -6.16 -4.33
C ILE A 91 -1.51 -7.09 -3.56
N PRO A 92 -0.70 -7.92 -4.24
CA PRO A 92 0.27 -8.77 -3.56
C PRO A 92 1.39 -7.94 -2.91
N ARG A 93 1.86 -8.41 -1.77
CA ARG A 93 2.84 -7.73 -0.90
C ARG A 93 4.06 -8.62 -0.73
N ILE A 94 5.25 -8.05 -0.66
CA ILE A 94 6.53 -8.78 -0.62
C ILE A 94 7.34 -8.34 0.59
N ASP A 95 8.00 -9.31 1.22
CA ASP A 95 8.90 -9.05 2.33
C ASP A 95 10.08 -8.19 1.86
N ALA A 96 10.49 -7.24 2.69
CA ALA A 96 11.49 -6.24 2.30
C ALA A 96 12.87 -6.85 1.97
N ARG A 97 13.22 -8.00 2.55
CA ARG A 97 14.59 -8.59 2.49
C ARG A 97 14.62 -10.04 1.98
N SER A 98 13.50 -10.58 1.51
CA SER A 98 13.41 -11.95 0.96
C SER A 98 12.49 -12.00 -0.26
N ASP A 99 12.40 -13.18 -0.89
CA ASP A 99 11.47 -13.45 -2.00
C ASP A 99 10.07 -13.89 -1.54
N ALA A 100 9.85 -13.89 -0.21
CA ALA A 100 8.59 -14.26 0.38
C ALA A 100 7.52 -13.20 0.09
N LEU A 101 6.35 -13.63 -0.35
CA LEU A 101 5.25 -12.72 -0.69
C LEU A 101 3.92 -13.27 -0.18
N ALA A 102 2.97 -12.38 0.09
CA ALA A 102 1.60 -12.69 0.47
C ALA A 102 0.60 -12.12 -0.55
N THR A 103 -0.48 -12.86 -0.77
CA THR A 103 -1.59 -12.43 -1.62
C THR A 103 -2.92 -12.98 -1.12
N ARG A 104 -4.02 -12.42 -1.63
CA ARG A 104 -5.36 -12.99 -1.43
C ARG A 104 -5.79 -13.78 -2.64
N GLY A 105 -6.53 -14.85 -2.38
CA GLY A 105 -7.18 -15.64 -3.40
C GLY A 105 -8.63 -15.95 -3.03
N GLN A 106 -9.48 -16.01 -4.04
CA GLN A 106 -10.86 -16.50 -3.95
C GLN A 106 -11.01 -17.76 -4.79
N SER A 107 -11.88 -18.66 -4.34
CA SER A 107 -12.15 -19.94 -4.97
C SER A 107 -13.58 -20.40 -4.68
N ARG A 108 -14.00 -21.48 -5.34
CA ARG A 108 -15.11 -22.28 -4.82
C ARG A 108 -14.71 -22.90 -3.47
N PRO A 109 -15.65 -23.36 -2.64
CA PRO A 109 -15.32 -24.02 -1.38
C PRO A 109 -14.23 -25.09 -1.54
N VAL A 110 -13.16 -25.00 -0.75
CA VAL A 110 -12.01 -25.93 -0.82
C VAL A 110 -12.21 -27.17 0.05
N TRP A 111 -13.09 -27.11 1.04
CA TRP A 111 -13.30 -28.21 1.98
C TRP A 111 -14.75 -28.66 2.04
N THR A 112 -14.97 -29.96 1.94
CA THR A 112 -16.24 -30.67 2.13
C THR A 112 -16.11 -31.53 3.40
N PHE A 113 -17.07 -31.41 4.31
CA PHE A 113 -17.10 -32.12 5.59
C PHE A 113 -18.53 -32.48 5.98
N LEU A 114 -18.69 -33.41 6.93
CA LEU A 114 -20.00 -33.82 7.44
C LEU A 114 -20.38 -33.01 8.68
N LEU A 115 -21.65 -32.66 8.77
CA LEU A 115 -22.28 -32.12 9.98
C LEU A 115 -22.68 -33.28 10.93
N PRO A 116 -23.00 -32.99 12.22
CA PRO A 116 -23.41 -34.02 13.18
C PRO A 116 -24.64 -34.83 12.78
N ASP A 117 -25.48 -34.28 11.89
CA ASP A 117 -26.66 -34.95 11.32
C ASP A 117 -26.35 -35.77 10.05
N ALA A 118 -25.06 -35.96 9.74
CA ALA A 118 -24.52 -36.65 8.56
C ALA A 118 -24.84 -35.97 7.21
N THR A 119 -25.28 -34.71 7.21
CA THR A 119 -25.37 -33.92 5.97
C THR A 119 -24.01 -33.33 5.57
N GLU A 120 -23.78 -33.16 4.27
CA GLU A 120 -22.55 -32.53 3.77
C GLU A 120 -22.64 -31.00 3.83
N SER A 121 -21.55 -30.37 4.24
CA SER A 121 -21.34 -28.93 4.16
C SER A 121 -20.01 -28.60 3.51
N ARG A 122 -19.86 -27.36 3.02
CA ARG A 122 -18.67 -26.90 2.30
C ARG A 122 -18.22 -25.50 2.75
N LEU A 123 -16.91 -25.30 2.92
CA LEU A 123 -16.32 -24.02 3.35
C LEU A 123 -15.00 -23.70 2.63
N GLY A 124 -14.52 -22.46 2.84
CA GLY A 124 -13.21 -21.98 2.38
C GLY A 124 -13.22 -21.43 0.95
N THR A 125 -13.95 -20.33 0.72
CA THR A 125 -14.02 -19.62 -0.56
C THR A 125 -13.03 -18.48 -0.71
N SER A 126 -12.28 -18.16 0.36
CA SER A 126 -11.38 -17.02 0.45
C SER A 126 -10.22 -17.35 1.39
N GLY A 127 -9.04 -16.80 1.12
CA GLY A 127 -7.87 -17.02 1.95
C GLY A 127 -6.74 -16.02 1.73
N VAL A 128 -5.77 -16.09 2.63
CA VAL A 128 -4.44 -15.46 2.50
C VAL A 128 -3.45 -16.56 2.17
N TYR A 129 -2.66 -16.34 1.12
CA TYR A 129 -1.69 -17.31 0.62
C TYR A 129 -0.32 -16.68 0.60
N ALA A 130 0.68 -17.46 1.00
CA ALA A 130 2.07 -17.02 1.03
C ALA A 130 2.90 -17.91 0.11
N ARG A 131 3.79 -17.30 -0.68
CA ARG A 131 4.85 -18.05 -1.36
C ARG A 131 6.14 -17.85 -0.58
N MET A 132 6.73 -18.94 -0.12
CA MET A 132 7.99 -18.97 0.62
C MET A 132 8.87 -20.07 0.04
N ASN A 133 10.15 -19.82 -0.18
CA ASN A 133 11.08 -20.79 -0.79
C ASN A 133 10.54 -21.39 -2.10
N GLY A 134 9.86 -20.58 -2.90
CA GLY A 134 9.24 -21.00 -4.17
C GLY A 134 7.89 -21.72 -4.06
N THR A 135 7.44 -22.14 -2.87
CA THR A 135 6.20 -22.90 -2.66
C THR A 135 5.07 -22.01 -2.18
N LEU A 136 3.89 -22.12 -2.81
CA LEU A 136 2.67 -21.44 -2.38
C LEU A 136 1.91 -22.30 -1.34
N SER A 137 1.55 -21.71 -0.20
CA SER A 137 0.83 -22.37 0.89
C SER A 137 -0.33 -21.52 1.42
N THR A 138 -1.33 -22.17 2.01
CA THR A 138 -2.46 -21.51 2.67
C THR A 138 -2.05 -20.95 4.03
N GLY A 139 -1.99 -19.63 4.14
CA GLY A 139 -1.66 -18.92 5.36
C GLY A 139 -2.86 -18.69 6.28
N ALA A 140 -4.00 -18.27 5.72
CA ALA A 140 -5.27 -18.13 6.42
C ALA A 140 -6.45 -18.56 5.54
N SER A 141 -7.52 -19.09 6.14
CA SER A 141 -8.68 -19.62 5.42
C SER A 141 -9.97 -19.49 6.24
N LEU A 142 -11.13 -19.62 5.59
CA LEU A 142 -12.44 -19.61 6.26
C LEU A 142 -12.81 -20.95 6.92
N LEU A 143 -11.84 -21.86 7.07
CA LEU A 143 -12.05 -23.23 7.55
C LEU A 143 -12.04 -23.35 9.10
N GLY A 144 -11.87 -22.25 9.83
CA GLY A 144 -11.73 -22.26 11.29
C GLY A 144 -12.92 -22.83 12.09
N ALA A 145 -14.09 -23.00 11.46
CA ALA A 145 -15.28 -23.60 12.06
C ALA A 145 -15.51 -25.07 11.65
N VAL A 146 -14.64 -25.66 10.82
CA VAL A 146 -14.76 -27.07 10.44
C VAL A 146 -14.42 -27.96 11.63
N THR A 147 -15.32 -28.86 11.95
CA THR A 147 -15.14 -29.87 13.01
C THR A 147 -15.23 -31.28 12.45
N ASP A 148 -14.60 -32.21 13.15
CA ASP A 148 -14.82 -33.63 12.93
C ASP A 148 -16.24 -34.01 13.41
N ALA A 149 -17.03 -34.62 12.53
CA ALA A 149 -18.44 -34.89 12.80
C ALA A 149 -18.67 -35.85 13.99
N ALA A 150 -17.72 -36.76 14.24
CA ALA A 150 -17.85 -37.77 15.29
C ALA A 150 -17.41 -37.25 16.67
N THR A 151 -16.38 -36.40 16.70
CA THR A 151 -15.75 -35.94 17.95
C THR A 151 -16.08 -34.50 18.30
N GLY A 152 -16.54 -33.68 17.34
CA GLY A 152 -16.79 -32.25 17.50
C GLY A 152 -15.51 -31.40 17.62
N VAL A 153 -14.33 -32.00 17.44
CA VAL A 153 -13.03 -31.32 17.57
C VAL A 153 -12.74 -30.50 16.31
N PRO A 154 -12.25 -29.24 16.41
CA PRO A 154 -11.84 -28.46 15.25
C PRO A 154 -10.78 -29.17 14.42
N GLN A 155 -10.99 -29.27 13.10
CA GLN A 155 -10.03 -29.87 12.17
C GLN A 155 -8.91 -28.91 11.77
N PHE A 156 -9.20 -27.61 11.75
CA PHE A 156 -8.24 -26.56 11.38
C PHE A 156 -8.19 -25.44 12.42
N PRO A 157 -7.79 -25.75 13.67
CA PRO A 157 -7.71 -24.75 14.74
C PRO A 157 -6.78 -23.58 14.37
N GLU A 158 -5.86 -23.75 13.43
CA GLU A 158 -5.00 -22.69 12.93
C GLU A 158 -5.71 -21.56 12.21
N PHE A 159 -6.88 -21.84 11.63
CA PHE A 159 -7.70 -20.88 10.87
C PHE A 159 -8.86 -20.31 11.69
N SER A 160 -8.98 -20.68 12.96
CA SER A 160 -9.99 -20.13 13.87
C SER A 160 -9.66 -18.69 14.26
N VAL A 161 -10.69 -17.92 14.65
CA VAL A 161 -10.52 -16.54 15.10
C VAL A 161 -10.07 -16.52 16.56
N PRO A 162 -8.86 -16.05 16.88
CA PRO A 162 -8.39 -16.06 18.26
C PRO A 162 -9.18 -15.08 19.13
N GLY A 163 -9.51 -15.50 20.35
CA GLY A 163 -10.24 -14.69 21.32
C GLY A 163 -11.76 -14.61 21.09
N ALA A 164 -12.28 -15.15 19.98
CA ALA A 164 -13.72 -15.25 19.76
C ALA A 164 -14.33 -16.48 20.49
N ALA A 165 -15.59 -16.37 20.90
CA ALA A 165 -16.28 -17.46 21.59
C ALA A 165 -16.55 -18.64 20.65
N GLY A 166 -16.40 -19.87 21.16
CA GLY A 166 -16.74 -21.09 20.43
C GLY A 166 -15.88 -21.37 19.19
N LEU A 167 -16.45 -22.16 18.27
CA LEU A 167 -15.85 -22.47 16.96
C LEU A 167 -16.15 -21.34 15.97
N SER A 168 -15.32 -20.30 16.03
CA SER A 168 -15.43 -19.12 15.17
C SER A 168 -14.57 -19.27 13.91
N ARG A 169 -15.07 -18.73 12.80
CA ARG A 169 -14.33 -18.60 11.53
C ARG A 169 -14.29 -17.15 11.10
N PHE A 170 -13.32 -16.83 10.27
CA PHE A 170 -13.36 -15.61 9.48
C PHE A 170 -14.49 -15.69 8.45
N ASP A 171 -15.10 -14.54 8.18
CA ASP A 171 -16.05 -14.34 7.09
C ASP A 171 -15.34 -13.88 5.82
N GLN A 172 -14.34 -13.00 5.98
CA GLN A 172 -13.57 -12.43 4.88
C GLN A 172 -12.24 -11.86 5.37
N PHE A 173 -11.28 -11.71 4.46
CA PHE A 173 -9.97 -11.08 4.73
C PHE A 173 -9.81 -9.74 3.96
N PRO A 174 -10.42 -8.61 4.36
CA PRO A 174 -10.38 -7.38 3.55
C PRO A 174 -8.97 -6.82 3.32
N GLY A 175 -8.77 -6.18 2.16
CA GLY A 175 -7.51 -5.51 1.80
C GLY A 175 -6.34 -6.44 1.50
N SER A 176 -5.14 -5.86 1.42
CA SER A 176 -3.89 -6.57 1.13
C SER A 176 -3.25 -7.11 2.41
N PRO A 177 -2.90 -8.40 2.49
CA PRO A 177 -2.09 -8.95 3.58
C PRO A 177 -0.63 -8.50 3.40
N SER A 178 0.11 -8.36 4.49
CA SER A 178 1.54 -8.06 4.47
C SER A 178 2.34 -9.28 4.95
N ILE A 179 3.63 -9.33 4.64
CA ILE A 179 4.54 -10.41 5.04
C ILE A 179 5.86 -9.81 5.56
N THR A 180 6.41 -10.40 6.61
CA THR A 180 7.68 -9.96 7.21
C THR A 180 8.51 -11.16 7.70
N ASN A 181 9.83 -10.98 7.81
CA ASN A 181 10.79 -11.98 8.26
C ASN A 181 10.75 -13.27 7.42
N GLY A 182 10.31 -13.16 6.16
CA GLY A 182 10.21 -14.28 5.23
C GLY A 182 9.11 -15.31 5.52
N THR A 183 8.49 -15.31 6.71
CA THR A 183 7.54 -16.37 7.12
C THR A 183 6.29 -15.87 7.83
N ILE A 184 6.25 -14.63 8.30
CA ILE A 184 5.15 -14.12 9.12
C ILE A 184 4.20 -13.31 8.24
N ILE A 185 2.98 -13.79 8.08
CA ILE A 185 1.91 -13.01 7.43
C ILE A 185 1.12 -12.22 8.45
N ALA A 186 0.72 -11.00 8.10
CA ALA A 186 -0.19 -10.15 8.85
C ALA A 186 -1.36 -9.72 7.97
N TYR A 187 -2.59 -9.74 8.48
CA TYR A 187 -3.78 -9.49 7.69
C TYR A 187 -4.94 -8.94 8.53
N LYS A 188 -5.85 -8.21 7.86
CA LYS A 188 -7.16 -7.87 8.41
C LYS A 188 -8.12 -9.03 8.21
N GLY A 189 -8.85 -9.38 9.26
CA GLY A 189 -9.90 -10.41 9.24
C GLY A 189 -11.21 -9.84 9.77
N ASN A 190 -12.29 -10.07 9.02
CA ASN A 190 -13.65 -9.82 9.49
C ASN A 190 -14.27 -11.15 9.94
N TYR A 191 -15.06 -11.12 11.00
CA TYR A 191 -15.72 -12.29 11.56
C TYR A 191 -16.99 -11.89 12.29
N THR A 192 -17.96 -12.79 12.30
CA THR A 192 -19.20 -12.62 13.04
C THR A 192 -19.08 -13.33 14.38
N ASP A 193 -19.32 -12.59 15.46
CA ASP A 193 -19.35 -13.17 16.80
C ASP A 193 -20.54 -14.13 16.90
N SER A 194 -20.27 -15.42 17.14
CA SER A 194 -21.32 -16.45 17.14
C SER A 194 -22.31 -16.33 18.31
N ALA A 195 -21.93 -15.65 19.39
CA ALA A 195 -22.80 -15.46 20.55
C ALA A 195 -23.75 -14.28 20.37
N THR A 196 -23.33 -13.23 19.65
CA THR A 196 -24.10 -11.99 19.51
C THR A 196 -24.63 -11.73 18.09
N GLY A 197 -24.07 -12.39 17.07
CA GLY A 197 -24.35 -12.12 15.66
C GLY A 197 -23.76 -10.81 15.13
N ILE A 198 -22.94 -10.11 15.93
CA ILE A 198 -22.37 -8.82 15.57
C ILE A 198 -21.12 -9.04 14.71
N SER A 199 -21.03 -8.32 13.59
CA SER A 199 -19.84 -8.29 12.75
C SER A 199 -18.71 -7.53 13.43
N LYS A 200 -17.52 -8.14 13.45
CA LYS A 200 -16.30 -7.63 14.07
C LYS A 200 -15.16 -7.63 13.08
N THR A 201 -14.15 -6.84 13.38
CA THR A 201 -12.92 -6.76 12.60
C THR A 201 -11.70 -6.82 13.50
N GLY A 202 -10.56 -7.21 12.93
CA GLY A 202 -9.29 -7.20 13.63
C GLY A 202 -8.10 -7.40 12.71
N VAL A 203 -6.93 -7.21 13.31
CA VAL A 203 -5.62 -7.46 12.73
C VAL A 203 -5.04 -8.71 13.38
N PHE A 204 -4.59 -9.63 12.54
CA PHE A 204 -4.10 -10.94 12.93
C PHE A 204 -2.77 -11.24 12.26
N PHE A 205 -2.03 -12.19 12.80
CA PHE A 205 -0.82 -12.70 12.16
C PHE A 205 -0.66 -14.21 12.33
N ARG A 206 0.19 -14.80 11.50
CA ARG A 206 0.59 -16.21 11.60
C ARG A 206 2.01 -16.38 11.11
N ASP A 207 2.82 -17.11 11.87
CA ASP A 207 4.13 -17.54 11.43
C ASP A 207 4.02 -18.89 10.72
N LEU A 208 4.56 -18.97 9.50
CA LEU A 208 4.52 -20.15 8.63
C LEU A 208 5.83 -20.96 8.67
N SER A 209 6.78 -20.61 9.55
CA SER A 209 8.12 -21.21 9.63
C SER A 209 8.21 -22.60 10.27
N SER A 210 7.22 -23.07 11.05
CA SER A 210 7.37 -24.31 11.84
C SER A 210 6.07 -25.06 12.21
N SER A 211 6.24 -26.30 12.70
CA SER A 211 5.19 -27.32 12.87
C SER A 211 4.62 -27.50 14.30
N ALA A 212 4.70 -26.50 15.19
CA ALA A 212 4.14 -26.64 16.54
C ALA A 212 3.59 -25.31 17.11
N ILE A 213 2.41 -25.37 17.75
CA ILE A 213 1.67 -24.42 18.63
C ILE A 213 1.57 -22.94 18.21
N VAL A 214 2.65 -22.32 17.71
CA VAL A 214 2.69 -21.01 17.03
C VAL A 214 2.05 -21.06 15.62
N GLN A 215 1.53 -22.23 15.23
CA GLN A 215 0.80 -22.45 13.99
C GLN A 215 -0.59 -21.84 13.97
N THR A 216 -1.18 -21.47 15.11
CA THR A 216 -2.50 -20.87 15.08
C THR A 216 -2.43 -19.39 14.80
N THR A 217 -3.43 -18.88 14.10
CA THR A 217 -3.64 -17.44 13.97
C THR A 217 -3.51 -16.78 15.35
N GLN A 218 -2.83 -15.65 15.40
CA GLN A 218 -2.64 -14.85 16.60
C GLN A 218 -3.31 -13.49 16.43
N LEU A 219 -3.79 -12.94 17.54
CA LEU A 219 -4.49 -11.66 17.57
C LEU A 219 -3.52 -10.50 17.86
N VAL A 220 -3.56 -9.47 17.03
CA VAL A 220 -2.90 -8.18 17.29
C VAL A 220 -3.89 -7.21 17.94
N ALA A 221 -5.02 -6.98 17.27
CA ALA A 221 -6.08 -6.09 17.73
C ALA A 221 -7.43 -6.50 17.13
N ASN A 222 -8.53 -6.30 17.86
CA ASN A 222 -9.88 -6.52 17.34
C ASN A 222 -10.90 -5.58 17.98
N SER A 223 -12.15 -5.68 17.53
CA SER A 223 -13.28 -4.90 18.04
C SER A 223 -13.61 -5.12 19.53
N ASP A 224 -13.00 -6.10 20.19
CA ASP A 224 -13.19 -6.37 21.63
C ASP A 224 -12.09 -5.72 22.49
N MET A 225 -11.08 -5.12 21.89
CA MET A 225 -10.01 -4.44 22.60
C MET A 225 -10.35 -2.97 22.86
N LEU A 226 -10.05 -2.51 24.07
CA LEU A 226 -10.07 -1.10 24.43
C LEU A 226 -9.02 -0.34 23.60
N ILE A 227 -9.42 0.81 23.08
CA ILE A 227 -8.50 1.75 22.46
C ILE A 227 -7.44 2.17 23.50
N PRO A 228 -6.14 1.96 23.24
CA PRO A 228 -5.07 2.37 24.16
C PRO A 228 -5.08 3.88 24.44
N GLY A 229 -4.61 4.28 25.62
CA GLY A 229 -4.37 5.70 25.95
C GLY A 229 -5.59 6.48 26.46
N GLN A 230 -6.72 5.82 26.74
CA GLN A 230 -7.89 6.51 27.33
C GLN A 230 -7.65 6.87 28.81
N SER A 231 -7.82 8.14 29.19
CA SER A 231 -7.57 8.60 30.56
C SER A 231 -8.63 8.10 31.56
N SER A 232 -8.18 7.81 32.79
CA SER A 232 -9.06 7.41 33.89
C SER A 232 -9.88 8.57 34.47
N GLU A 233 -9.48 9.82 34.23
CA GLU A 233 -10.07 11.03 34.83
C GLU A 233 -11.48 11.37 34.29
N LYS A 234 -11.88 10.79 33.15
CA LYS A 234 -13.26 10.85 32.62
C LYS A 234 -14.05 9.54 32.81
N GLY A 235 -13.74 8.78 33.86
CA GLY A 235 -14.52 7.59 34.24
C GLY A 235 -14.01 6.26 33.68
N GLY A 236 -12.72 6.16 33.36
CA GLY A 236 -12.08 4.97 32.80
C GLY A 236 -12.58 4.69 31.38
N GLY A 237 -11.72 4.87 30.38
CA GLY A 237 -12.09 4.64 28.99
C GLY A 237 -12.75 3.27 28.76
N LYS A 238 -13.93 3.27 28.14
CA LYS A 238 -14.70 2.06 27.76
C LYS A 238 -14.83 1.90 26.24
N VAL A 239 -14.18 2.76 25.46
CA VAL A 239 -14.35 2.77 24.01
C VAL A 239 -13.48 1.67 23.41
N LEU A 240 -14.13 0.78 22.67
CA LEU A 240 -13.48 -0.31 21.95
C LEU A 240 -13.16 0.13 20.52
N PHE A 241 -12.31 -0.62 19.84
CA PHE A 241 -12.16 -0.45 18.40
C PHE A 241 -13.49 -0.76 17.69
N GLY A 242 -13.95 0.15 16.84
CA GLY A 242 -15.06 -0.12 15.92
C GLY A 242 -14.58 -0.58 14.55
N SER A 243 -13.40 -0.11 14.11
CA SER A 243 -12.78 -0.55 12.86
C SER A 243 -11.26 -0.62 12.95
N THR A 244 -10.68 -1.51 12.14
CA THR A 244 -9.23 -1.64 11.93
C THR A 244 -8.95 -1.70 10.43
N ALA A 245 -7.81 -1.19 9.98
CA ALA A 245 -7.39 -1.21 8.58
C ALA A 245 -6.47 -2.40 8.25
N PRO A 246 -6.36 -2.80 6.97
CA PRO A 246 -5.34 -3.75 6.52
C PRO A 246 -3.93 -3.29 6.95
N PRO A 247 -3.12 -4.17 7.58
CA PRO A 247 -1.84 -3.79 8.15
C PRO A 247 -0.72 -3.66 7.11
N SER A 248 0.39 -3.04 7.51
CA SER A 248 1.71 -3.19 6.87
C SER A 248 2.70 -3.72 7.89
N ALA A 249 3.60 -4.62 7.48
CA ALA A 249 4.54 -5.29 8.36
C ALA A 249 5.98 -5.24 7.82
N ALA A 250 6.95 -5.08 8.72
CA ALA A 250 8.38 -5.09 8.43
C ALA A 250 9.16 -5.33 9.74
N ASP A 251 10.33 -5.96 9.65
CA ASP A 251 11.18 -6.32 10.80
C ASP A 251 10.42 -6.94 11.98
N GLY A 252 9.52 -7.89 11.70
CA GLY A 252 8.74 -8.59 12.73
C GLY A 252 7.75 -7.71 13.51
N ARG A 253 7.46 -6.50 13.02
CA ARG A 253 6.48 -5.56 13.58
C ARG A 253 5.38 -5.26 12.58
N VAL A 254 4.25 -4.84 13.10
CA VAL A 254 3.07 -4.49 12.32
C VAL A 254 2.58 -3.11 12.68
N VAL A 255 2.16 -2.34 11.67
CA VAL A 255 1.43 -1.09 11.84
C VAL A 255 0.06 -1.16 11.20
N PHE A 256 -0.93 -0.55 11.84
CA PHE A 256 -2.30 -0.49 11.37
C PHE A 256 -3.02 0.73 11.93
N LEU A 257 -4.05 1.18 11.21
CA LEU A 257 -5.01 2.16 11.70
C LEU A 257 -6.10 1.43 12.48
N GLY A 258 -6.42 1.88 13.69
CA GLY A 258 -7.54 1.41 14.48
C GLY A 258 -8.31 2.59 15.08
N VAL A 259 -9.62 2.63 14.87
CA VAL A 259 -10.48 3.74 15.32
C VAL A 259 -11.76 3.23 15.96
N ASP A 260 -12.43 4.08 16.73
CA ASP A 260 -13.74 3.81 17.33
C ASP A 260 -14.87 3.77 16.30
N ASN A 261 -14.79 4.58 15.24
CA ASN A 261 -15.75 4.63 14.14
C ASN A 261 -15.04 4.95 12.83
N GLU A 262 -15.26 4.15 11.79
CA GLU A 262 -14.58 4.32 10.49
C GLU A 262 -15.06 5.57 9.72
N GLU A 263 -16.36 5.87 9.81
CA GLU A 263 -16.99 6.97 9.07
C GLU A 263 -16.68 8.33 9.70
N SER A 264 -16.65 8.39 11.03
CA SER A 264 -16.40 9.61 11.79
C SER A 264 -15.59 9.29 13.06
N PRO A 265 -14.26 9.10 12.93
CA PRO A 265 -13.41 8.71 14.04
C PRO A 265 -13.32 9.82 15.09
N THR A 266 -13.54 9.46 16.36
CA THR A 266 -13.38 10.39 17.50
C THR A 266 -12.23 9.97 18.41
N LEU A 267 -11.86 8.69 18.39
CA LEU A 267 -10.76 8.10 19.14
C LEU A 267 -10.00 7.09 18.30
N GLY A 268 -8.78 6.82 18.72
CA GLY A 268 -7.91 5.85 18.07
C GLY A 268 -6.77 6.51 17.31
N GLY A 269 -6.23 5.81 16.33
CA GLY A 269 -5.07 6.27 15.58
C GLY A 269 -4.26 5.17 14.92
N ILE A 270 -2.99 5.46 14.66
CA ILE A 270 -2.02 4.51 14.11
C ILE A 270 -1.31 3.82 15.27
N TYR A 271 -1.25 2.49 15.22
CA TYR A 271 -0.59 1.66 16.23
C TYR A 271 0.55 0.87 15.63
N ILE A 272 1.53 0.55 16.48
CA ILE A 272 2.56 -0.45 16.21
C ILE A 272 2.52 -1.55 17.26
N ALA A 273 2.84 -2.76 16.86
CA ALA A 273 2.99 -3.92 17.71
C ALA A 273 4.07 -4.88 17.19
N ASP A 274 4.74 -5.58 18.09
CA ASP A 274 5.58 -6.73 17.73
C ASP A 274 4.68 -7.91 17.31
N LEU A 275 5.09 -8.70 16.33
CA LEU A 275 4.37 -9.89 15.89
C LEU A 275 4.72 -11.10 16.78
N VAL A 276 4.34 -10.97 18.05
CA VAL A 276 4.49 -11.97 19.09
C VAL A 276 3.13 -12.27 19.72
N PRO A 277 2.93 -13.43 20.36
CA PRO A 277 1.66 -13.74 21.04
C PRO A 277 1.32 -12.67 22.09
N SER A 278 0.05 -12.22 22.11
CA SER A 278 -0.45 -11.18 23.02
C SER A 278 0.38 -9.88 23.01
N PRO A 279 0.51 -9.21 21.85
CA PRO A 279 1.38 -8.07 21.74
C PRO A 279 0.81 -6.83 22.44
N VAL A 280 1.70 -5.94 22.87
CA VAL A 280 1.32 -4.64 23.45
C VAL A 280 1.20 -3.61 22.34
N LEU A 281 0.03 -2.97 22.24
CA LEU A 281 -0.19 -1.89 21.27
C LEU A 281 0.45 -0.59 21.76
N LYS A 282 1.35 -0.01 20.95
CA LYS A 282 1.85 1.35 21.14
C LYS A 282 1.18 2.27 20.13
N GLN A 283 0.52 3.32 20.59
CA GLN A 283 -0.02 4.36 19.72
C GLN A 283 1.13 5.24 19.21
N LEU A 284 1.22 5.42 17.89
CA LEU A 284 2.20 6.28 17.23
C LEU A 284 1.62 7.66 16.95
N VAL A 285 0.40 7.70 16.41
CA VAL A 285 -0.32 8.91 16.03
C VAL A 285 -1.76 8.76 16.50
N ALA A 286 -2.32 9.81 17.10
CA ALA A 286 -3.68 9.80 17.63
C ALA A 286 -4.61 10.69 16.81
N ILE A 287 -5.89 10.30 16.73
CA ILE A 287 -6.97 11.25 16.44
C ILE A 287 -6.98 12.30 17.56
N GLY A 288 -7.01 13.58 17.18
CA GLY A 288 -6.80 14.73 18.06
C GLY A 288 -5.34 15.02 18.40
N GLY A 289 -4.38 14.18 17.96
CA GLY A 289 -2.95 14.43 18.15
C GLY A 289 -2.45 15.62 17.32
N ARG A 290 -1.46 16.35 17.83
CA ARG A 290 -0.93 17.59 17.22
C ARG A 290 -0.50 17.37 15.77
N VAL A 291 -0.93 18.25 14.88
CA VAL A 291 -0.45 18.31 13.50
C VAL A 291 0.88 19.08 13.45
N PRO A 292 1.97 18.46 12.96
CA PRO A 292 3.26 19.15 12.83
C PRO A 292 3.16 20.40 11.95
N GLY A 293 3.72 21.51 12.41
CA GLY A 293 3.73 22.80 11.70
C GLY A 293 2.40 23.58 11.74
N GLU A 294 1.40 23.11 12.47
CA GLU A 294 0.17 23.84 12.73
C GLU A 294 0.17 24.51 14.12
N PRO A 295 -0.70 25.53 14.36
CA PRO A 295 -0.88 26.14 15.67
C PRO A 295 -1.17 25.11 16.78
N GLU A 296 -0.78 25.45 18.01
CA GLU A 296 -1.08 24.62 19.17
C GLU A 296 -2.60 24.41 19.31
N GLY A 297 -3.01 23.16 19.58
CA GLY A 297 -4.42 22.76 19.63
C GLY A 297 -4.99 22.25 18.30
N THR A 298 -4.31 22.42 17.17
CA THR A 298 -4.71 21.81 15.91
C THR A 298 -4.34 20.32 15.89
N GLY A 299 -5.36 19.47 15.89
CA GLY A 299 -5.23 18.02 15.91
C GLY A 299 -5.70 17.33 14.64
N PHE A 300 -5.16 16.14 14.37
CA PHE A 300 -5.65 15.28 13.29
C PHE A 300 -7.12 14.89 13.52
N THR A 301 -7.95 15.04 12.49
CA THR A 301 -9.35 14.61 12.52
C THR A 301 -9.58 13.34 11.70
N ARG A 302 -8.68 13.04 10.77
CA ARG A 302 -8.74 11.87 9.88
C ARG A 302 -7.35 11.30 9.65
N LEU A 303 -7.24 9.98 9.54
CA LEU A 303 -6.01 9.26 9.22
C LEU A 303 -6.32 8.23 8.12
N GLY A 304 -5.40 8.05 7.18
CA GLY A 304 -5.58 7.13 6.05
C GLY A 304 -5.29 5.68 6.43
N GLU A 305 -6.02 4.75 5.81
CA GLU A 305 -5.80 3.30 5.98
C GLU A 305 -4.52 2.78 5.32
N ALA A 306 -4.02 3.51 4.31
CA ALA A 306 -2.85 3.14 3.54
C ALA A 306 -1.56 3.59 4.25
N LEU A 307 -1.08 2.75 5.16
CA LEU A 307 0.16 2.99 5.90
C LEU A 307 1.34 2.30 5.23
N SER A 308 2.42 3.02 4.91
CA SER A 308 3.69 2.39 4.53
C SER A 308 4.59 2.25 5.75
N PHE A 309 5.28 1.12 5.84
CA PHE A 309 6.20 0.81 6.94
C PHE A 309 7.40 0.05 6.41
N ASP A 310 8.59 0.45 6.81
CA ASP A 310 9.85 -0.17 6.42
C ASP A 310 10.60 -0.85 7.59
N GLY A 311 10.03 -0.78 8.80
CA GLY A 311 10.66 -1.23 10.04
C GLY A 311 10.94 -0.08 11.00
N ARG A 312 11.20 1.15 10.53
CA ARG A 312 11.41 2.32 11.41
C ARG A 312 10.40 3.42 11.13
N TRP A 313 10.24 3.77 9.87
CA TRP A 313 9.47 4.90 9.41
C TRP A 313 8.07 4.46 9.02
N VAL A 314 7.07 5.21 9.47
CA VAL A 314 5.68 5.01 9.10
C VAL A 314 5.22 6.21 8.31
N ALA A 315 4.91 6.05 7.03
CA ALA A 315 4.34 7.11 6.23
C ALA A 315 2.83 6.93 6.04
N PHE A 316 2.09 8.03 6.13
CA PHE A 316 0.64 8.03 6.13
C PHE A 316 0.07 9.35 5.62
N TRP A 317 -1.19 9.31 5.20
CA TRP A 317 -2.00 10.49 4.92
C TRP A 317 -2.83 10.88 6.15
N ALA A 318 -3.05 12.17 6.36
CA ALA A 318 -3.95 12.67 7.38
C ALA A 318 -4.67 13.95 6.98
N GLY A 319 -5.83 14.19 7.57
CA GLY A 319 -6.59 15.44 7.46
C GLY A 319 -6.82 16.09 8.83
N TRP A 320 -7.00 17.40 8.84
CA TRP A 320 -7.32 18.18 10.05
C TRP A 320 -8.31 19.30 9.77
N GLY A 321 -8.81 19.93 10.84
CA GLY A 321 -9.85 20.94 10.75
C GLY A 321 -11.21 20.37 10.34
N SER A 322 -12.18 21.27 10.17
CA SER A 322 -13.56 20.95 9.79
C SER A 322 -13.94 21.43 8.39
N GLU A 323 -13.07 22.21 7.74
CA GLU A 323 -13.33 22.74 6.41
C GLU A 323 -13.23 21.63 5.35
N THR A 324 -14.28 21.49 4.55
CA THR A 324 -14.32 20.56 3.42
C THR A 324 -14.58 21.31 2.13
N ARG A 325 -14.14 20.72 1.03
CA ARG A 325 -14.48 21.13 -0.33
C ARG A 325 -15.24 20.03 -1.03
N THR A 326 -16.20 20.44 -1.83
CA THR A 326 -17.02 19.53 -2.62
C THR A 326 -16.31 19.14 -3.90
N LEU A 327 -16.28 17.84 -4.19
CA LEU A 327 -15.90 17.26 -5.48
C LEU A 327 -17.11 16.60 -6.12
N THR A 328 -17.32 16.87 -7.41
CA THR A 328 -18.27 16.11 -8.23
C THR A 328 -17.48 15.11 -9.07
N LEU A 329 -17.68 13.82 -8.80
CA LEU A 329 -17.03 12.72 -9.50
C LEU A 329 -17.94 12.17 -10.59
N SER A 330 -17.47 12.22 -11.82
CA SER A 330 -18.15 11.59 -12.96
C SER A 330 -17.97 10.07 -12.92
N CYS A 331 -18.99 9.33 -13.35
CA CYS A 331 -18.86 7.89 -13.53
C CYS A 331 -17.74 7.56 -14.53
N PRO A 332 -17.01 6.45 -14.32
CA PRO A 332 -15.93 6.06 -15.22
C PRO A 332 -16.47 5.83 -16.64
N GLU A 333 -15.61 6.04 -17.64
CA GLU A 333 -15.94 5.76 -19.04
C GLU A 333 -15.48 4.36 -19.47
N ASP A 334 -14.62 3.73 -18.66
CA ASP A 334 -14.05 2.41 -18.85
C ASP A 334 -14.47 1.42 -17.75
N GLY A 335 -14.72 0.18 -18.14
CA GLY A 335 -15.20 -0.85 -17.21
C GLY A 335 -16.17 -1.84 -17.86
N SER A 336 -16.72 -2.74 -17.06
CA SER A 336 -17.79 -3.62 -17.54
C SER A 336 -19.08 -2.82 -17.74
N ALA A 337 -19.82 -3.08 -18.83
CA ALA A 337 -21.09 -2.39 -19.13
C ALA A 337 -22.06 -2.33 -17.94
N ALA A 338 -22.22 -3.43 -17.19
CA ALA A 338 -23.09 -3.47 -16.02
C ALA A 338 -22.65 -2.53 -14.88
N MET A 339 -21.35 -2.30 -14.72
CA MET A 339 -20.81 -1.38 -13.71
C MET A 339 -20.99 0.08 -14.14
N LEU A 340 -20.82 0.36 -15.44
CA LEU A 340 -21.05 1.69 -16.02
C LEU A 340 -22.53 2.08 -15.93
N GLU A 341 -23.44 1.17 -16.31
CA GLU A 341 -24.88 1.36 -16.21
C GLU A 341 -25.30 1.61 -14.76
N TRP A 342 -24.85 0.76 -13.83
CA TRP A 342 -25.13 0.93 -12.41
C TRP A 342 -24.64 2.27 -11.86
N CYS A 343 -23.42 2.71 -12.23
CA CYS A 343 -22.91 4.00 -11.78
C CYS A 343 -23.80 5.15 -12.28
N ASN A 344 -24.12 5.15 -13.59
CA ASN A 344 -24.92 6.22 -14.21
C ASN A 344 -26.37 6.24 -13.72
N GLU A 345 -26.94 5.08 -13.37
CA GLU A 345 -28.26 5.00 -12.72
C GLU A 345 -28.25 5.59 -11.31
N GLN A 346 -27.22 5.30 -10.51
CA GLN A 346 -27.13 5.80 -9.13
C GLN A 346 -26.69 7.27 -9.05
N TYR A 347 -25.86 7.73 -9.99
CA TYR A 347 -25.22 9.04 -9.97
C TYR A 347 -25.31 9.75 -11.34
N PRO A 348 -26.53 10.05 -11.85
CA PRO A 348 -26.70 10.65 -13.17
C PRO A 348 -26.04 12.03 -13.33
N ASP A 349 -25.97 12.80 -12.24
CA ASP A 349 -25.31 14.12 -12.20
C ASP A 349 -23.89 14.06 -11.60
N GLY A 350 -23.35 12.85 -11.42
CA GLY A 350 -22.11 12.60 -10.71
C GLY A 350 -22.28 12.40 -9.20
N PHE A 351 -21.28 11.78 -8.57
CA PHE A 351 -21.24 11.58 -7.12
C PHE A 351 -20.60 12.77 -6.43
N VAL A 352 -21.30 13.32 -5.44
CA VAL A 352 -20.81 14.46 -4.66
C VAL A 352 -20.06 13.93 -3.43
N ALA A 353 -18.77 14.23 -3.35
CA ALA A 353 -17.87 13.85 -2.27
C ALA A 353 -17.36 15.08 -1.51
N GLU A 354 -17.31 14.99 -0.18
CA GLU A 354 -16.71 16.01 0.67
C GLU A 354 -15.28 15.61 1.06
N VAL A 355 -14.31 16.42 0.65
CA VAL A 355 -12.88 16.19 0.89
C VAL A 355 -12.35 17.25 1.85
N PRO A 356 -11.55 16.90 2.88
CA PRO A 356 -10.94 17.91 3.75
C PRO A 356 -10.07 18.90 2.96
N VAL A 357 -10.21 20.19 3.25
CA VAL A 357 -9.35 21.23 2.67
C VAL A 357 -7.92 21.07 3.19
N HIS A 358 -7.77 20.84 4.50
CA HIS A 358 -6.49 20.67 5.14
C HIS A 358 -6.12 19.19 5.25
N GLN A 359 -5.15 18.77 4.45
CA GLN A 359 -4.66 17.40 4.41
C GLN A 359 -3.18 17.37 4.06
N GLY A 360 -2.52 16.25 4.33
CA GLY A 360 -1.09 16.12 4.10
C GLY A 360 -0.58 14.70 4.17
N ILE A 361 0.67 14.55 3.72
CA ILE A 361 1.48 13.36 3.87
C ILE A 361 2.45 13.59 5.03
N PHE A 362 2.58 12.58 5.89
CA PHE A 362 3.37 12.63 7.10
C PHE A 362 4.23 11.39 7.20
N VAL A 363 5.34 11.52 7.92
CA VAL A 363 6.20 10.41 8.30
C VAL A 363 6.40 10.42 9.82
N HIS A 364 6.34 9.26 10.45
CA HIS A 364 6.57 9.08 11.87
C HIS A 364 7.79 8.19 12.09
N ASP A 365 8.73 8.66 12.91
CA ASP A 365 9.87 7.86 13.36
C ASP A 365 9.48 7.06 14.59
N THR A 366 9.42 5.73 14.48
CA THR A 366 9.07 4.87 15.62
C THR A 366 10.12 4.89 16.74
N ARG A 367 11.35 5.34 16.47
CA ARG A 367 12.44 5.46 17.45
C ARG A 367 12.34 6.74 18.26
N SER A 368 12.35 7.90 17.59
CA SER A 368 12.27 9.20 18.27
C SER A 368 10.85 9.58 18.70
N GLY A 369 9.82 8.98 18.10
CA GLY A 369 8.42 9.33 18.32
C GLY A 369 7.99 10.64 17.64
N ILE A 370 8.87 11.22 16.81
CA ILE A 370 8.61 12.48 16.12
C ILE A 370 7.82 12.21 14.85
N THR A 371 6.76 12.99 14.65
CA THR A 371 6.01 13.04 13.39
C THR A 371 6.43 14.29 12.63
N GLN A 372 6.78 14.12 11.37
CA GLN A 372 7.18 15.18 10.46
C GLN A 372 6.21 15.28 9.30
N ARG A 373 6.03 16.51 8.80
CA ARG A 373 5.19 16.83 7.65
C ARG A 373 6.02 16.72 6.39
N VAL A 374 5.51 16.00 5.39
CA VAL A 374 6.19 15.74 4.11
C VAL A 374 5.62 16.64 3.01
N ALA A 375 4.30 16.72 2.91
CA ALA A 375 3.60 17.55 1.92
C ALA A 375 2.21 17.93 2.42
N THR A 376 1.65 19.04 1.94
CA THR A 376 0.33 19.54 2.32
C THR A 376 -0.50 19.96 1.13
N ALA A 377 -1.82 19.87 1.30
CA ALA A 377 -2.81 20.43 0.39
C ALA A 377 -3.71 21.43 1.14
N GLY A 378 -4.31 22.35 0.39
CA GLY A 378 -5.17 23.42 0.91
C GLY A 378 -4.47 24.77 0.97
N ASN A 379 -4.97 25.69 1.79
CA ASN A 379 -4.46 27.07 1.84
C ASN A 379 -2.96 27.13 2.17
N GLY A 380 -2.14 27.48 1.17
CA GLY A 380 -0.68 27.58 1.29
C GLY A 380 0.08 26.26 1.10
N GLY A 381 -0.59 25.18 0.71
CA GLY A 381 0.05 23.92 0.33
C GLY A 381 0.27 23.81 -1.18
N ASP A 382 1.23 22.98 -1.58
CA ASP A 382 1.61 22.77 -2.98
C ASP A 382 0.60 21.88 -3.73
N PHE A 383 -0.20 21.09 -3.00
CA PHE A 383 -1.10 20.10 -3.58
C PHE A 383 -2.57 20.51 -3.53
N ASP A 384 -3.35 20.03 -4.49
CA ASP A 384 -4.80 20.14 -4.50
C ASP A 384 -5.47 19.00 -3.72
N ASP A 385 -4.92 17.79 -3.82
CA ASP A 385 -5.46 16.58 -3.21
C ASP A 385 -4.43 15.44 -3.08
N PHE A 386 -4.66 14.57 -2.10
CA PHE A 386 -3.99 13.28 -1.98
C PHE A 386 -4.97 12.10 -2.00
N LEU A 387 -6.28 12.36 -2.04
CA LEU A 387 -7.33 11.35 -2.12
C LEU A 387 -7.74 11.09 -3.57
N PHE A 388 -7.63 9.83 -3.99
CA PHE A 388 -8.01 9.39 -5.33
C PHE A 388 -9.19 8.44 -5.25
N TRP A 389 -10.16 8.66 -6.12
CA TRP A 389 -11.46 8.01 -6.06
C TRP A 389 -11.62 6.98 -7.17
N VAL A 390 -12.22 5.84 -6.84
CA VAL A 390 -12.52 4.76 -7.77
C VAL A 390 -13.92 4.23 -7.49
N PHE A 391 -14.72 4.09 -8.55
CA PHE A 391 -15.96 3.33 -8.49
C PHE A 391 -15.67 1.85 -8.70
N SER A 392 -15.90 1.03 -7.66
CA SER A 392 -15.48 -0.37 -7.66
C SER A 392 -16.48 -1.26 -6.92
N GLY A 393 -16.45 -2.56 -7.19
CA GLY A 393 -17.34 -3.56 -6.59
C GLY A 393 -18.20 -4.26 -7.66
N ARG A 394 -19.19 -5.02 -7.21
CA ARG A 394 -20.08 -5.79 -8.11
C ARG A 394 -21.34 -4.98 -8.44
N ALA A 395 -21.70 -4.87 -9.73
CA ALA A 395 -23.02 -4.35 -10.09
C ALA A 395 -24.10 -5.39 -9.74
N PRO A 396 -25.28 -4.99 -9.22
CA PRO A 396 -26.36 -5.91 -8.91
C PRO A 396 -26.69 -6.84 -10.09
N GLY A 397 -26.96 -8.11 -9.82
CA GLY A 397 -27.31 -9.10 -10.85
C GLY A 397 -26.16 -9.55 -11.77
N SER A 398 -24.98 -8.93 -11.72
CA SER A 398 -23.81 -9.32 -12.55
C SER A 398 -22.87 -10.27 -11.80
N GLY A 399 -22.84 -11.56 -12.16
CA GLY A 399 -21.93 -12.55 -11.57
C GLY A 399 -22.25 -13.95 -12.08
N SER A 400 -21.26 -14.63 -12.67
CA SER A 400 -21.42 -15.99 -13.18
C SER A 400 -21.40 -17.00 -12.03
N SER A 401 -22.56 -17.37 -11.50
CA SER A 401 -23.03 -18.76 -11.41
C SER A 401 -24.25 -18.86 -10.49
N GLU A 402 -25.06 -19.86 -10.82
CA GLU A 402 -26.04 -20.51 -9.95
C GLU A 402 -25.53 -20.56 -8.49
N GLU A 403 -26.41 -20.18 -7.56
CA GLU A 403 -26.19 -20.08 -6.10
C GLU A 403 -25.44 -18.84 -5.60
N GLY A 404 -26.20 -17.74 -5.44
CA GLY A 404 -26.22 -16.90 -4.23
C GLY A 404 -24.88 -16.49 -3.62
N ASP A 405 -24.03 -15.79 -4.36
CA ASP A 405 -22.85 -15.15 -3.78
C ASP A 405 -23.20 -13.76 -3.23
N GLU A 406 -23.92 -13.74 -2.09
CA GLU A 406 -24.27 -12.54 -1.31
C GLU A 406 -23.06 -11.91 -0.59
N SER A 407 -21.87 -12.50 -0.73
CA SER A 407 -20.65 -12.11 0.00
C SER A 407 -19.80 -11.02 -0.68
N LEU A 408 -20.19 -10.60 -1.89
CA LEU A 408 -19.46 -9.59 -2.67
C LEU A 408 -20.14 -8.22 -2.55
N GLU A 409 -19.40 -7.25 -2.01
CA GLU A 409 -19.85 -5.88 -1.80
C GLU A 409 -20.30 -5.22 -3.12
N LEU A 410 -21.46 -4.55 -3.08
CA LEU A 410 -21.98 -3.82 -4.23
C LEU A 410 -21.04 -2.70 -4.67
N ALA A 411 -21.16 -2.34 -5.95
CA ALA A 411 -20.37 -1.29 -6.54
C ALA A 411 -20.69 0.09 -5.92
N ARG A 412 -19.65 0.76 -5.41
CA ARG A 412 -19.72 2.10 -4.79
C ARG A 412 -18.42 2.87 -4.99
N TRP A 413 -18.48 4.18 -4.75
CA TRP A 413 -17.30 5.04 -4.68
C TRP A 413 -16.47 4.74 -3.44
N ARG A 414 -15.15 4.66 -3.63
CA ARG A 414 -14.14 4.55 -2.56
C ARG A 414 -13.01 5.52 -2.87
N ASN A 415 -12.41 6.09 -1.83
CA ASN A 415 -11.17 6.84 -1.96
C ASN A 415 -10.00 6.08 -1.31
N SER A 416 -8.80 6.43 -1.73
CA SER A 416 -7.56 5.99 -1.11
C SER A 416 -6.49 7.04 -1.29
N SER A 417 -5.59 7.11 -0.32
CA SER A 417 -4.29 7.77 -0.45
C SER A 417 -3.22 6.72 -0.72
N PHE A 418 -2.12 7.12 -1.36
CA PHE A 418 -1.04 6.22 -1.71
C PHE A 418 0.29 6.83 -1.28
N VAL A 419 0.99 6.13 -0.41
CA VAL A 419 2.29 6.54 0.14
C VAL A 419 3.16 5.31 0.37
N ALA A 420 4.45 5.45 0.13
CA ALA A 420 5.48 4.44 0.33
C ALA A 420 6.69 5.10 1.02
N VAL A 421 7.32 4.42 1.98
CA VAL A 421 8.50 4.91 2.70
C VAL A 421 9.64 3.90 2.67
N CYS A 422 10.86 4.40 2.58
CA CYS A 422 12.07 3.66 2.92
C CYS A 422 13.01 4.54 3.76
N GLY A 423 13.71 3.93 4.69
CA GLY A 423 14.88 4.50 5.33
C GLY A 423 16.04 4.53 4.35
N ALA A 424 16.93 5.49 4.51
CA ALA A 424 18.22 5.47 3.85
C ALA A 424 19.08 4.35 4.45
N GLU A 425 18.85 3.09 4.03
CA GLU A 425 19.91 2.11 4.17
C GLU A 425 21.04 2.57 3.24
N VAL A 426 22.21 2.85 3.83
CA VAL A 426 23.45 3.10 3.10
C VAL A 426 23.60 1.97 2.09
N VAL A 427 23.30 2.25 0.82
CA VAL A 427 23.76 1.44 -0.29
C VAL A 427 25.27 1.64 -0.28
N GLY A 428 25.95 0.87 0.56
CA GLY A 428 27.38 0.72 0.50
C GLY A 428 27.65 0.16 -0.88
N ASP A 429 28.23 1.00 -1.73
CA ASP A 429 28.74 0.62 -3.03
C ASP A 429 29.57 -0.65 -2.80
N GLY A 430 29.03 -1.79 -3.26
CA GLY A 430 29.57 -3.12 -3.02
C GLY A 430 30.84 -3.37 -3.84
N LYS A 431 31.82 -2.48 -3.70
CA LYS A 431 33.22 -2.72 -4.02
C LYS A 431 33.96 -3.05 -2.73
N ASP A 432 33.69 -4.24 -2.22
CA ASP A 432 34.76 -4.99 -1.57
C ASP A 432 35.71 -5.41 -2.69
N ASP A 433 36.61 -4.50 -3.05
CA ASP A 433 37.80 -4.79 -3.83
C ASP A 433 38.64 -5.74 -2.97
N GLY A 434 38.41 -7.04 -3.13
CA GLY A 434 39.16 -8.10 -2.48
C GLY A 434 40.66 -7.95 -2.74
N LYS A 435 41.32 -7.27 -1.82
CA LYS A 435 42.77 -7.31 -1.59
C LYS A 435 43.00 -7.58 -0.12
N ASP A 436 42.89 -8.87 0.20
CA ASP A 436 43.35 -9.45 1.44
C ASP A 436 44.88 -9.58 1.35
N ASP A 437 45.57 -8.46 1.51
CA ASP A 437 47.03 -8.39 1.61
C ASP A 437 47.38 -8.52 3.10
N GLY A 438 47.43 -9.76 3.59
CA GLY A 438 47.70 -10.07 4.99
C GLY A 438 48.88 -9.29 5.59
N LYS A 439 48.59 -8.54 6.65
CA LYS A 439 49.53 -8.24 7.73
C LYS A 439 48.78 -7.80 9.00
N ASP A 440 48.78 -8.72 9.94
CA ASP A 440 48.28 -8.54 11.30
C ASP A 440 49.40 -7.91 12.14
N ASP A 441 49.37 -6.58 12.24
CA ASP A 441 50.28 -5.78 13.06
C ASP A 441 49.44 -5.16 14.19
N GLY A 442 49.30 -5.90 15.29
CA GLY A 442 48.57 -5.46 16.47
C GLY A 442 49.01 -4.07 16.96
N LYS A 443 48.07 -3.12 16.90
CA LYS A 443 47.83 -1.97 17.79
C LYS A 443 46.69 -1.16 17.19
N ASN A 444 45.56 -1.05 17.90
CA ASN A 444 44.67 0.07 17.63
C ASN A 444 44.26 0.72 18.95
N ASP A 445 44.76 1.92 19.09
CA ASP A 445 44.53 2.84 20.19
C ASP A 445 43.12 3.41 20.01
N GLY A 446 42.35 3.47 21.09
CA GLY A 446 40.95 3.90 21.09
C GLY A 446 40.75 5.34 20.62
N LYS A 447 40.58 5.51 19.31
CA LYS A 447 40.02 6.70 18.69
C LYS A 447 38.71 6.28 18.04
N ASN A 448 37.60 6.61 18.70
CA ASN A 448 36.32 6.76 18.02
C ASN A 448 36.51 7.90 17.01
N ASP A 449 36.87 7.54 15.79
CA ASP A 449 36.52 8.31 14.61
C ASP A 449 35.00 8.33 14.53
N GLY A 450 34.42 9.44 15.01
CA GLY A 450 33.01 9.75 14.88
C GLY A 450 32.64 9.79 13.40
N ARG A 451 32.36 8.61 12.85
CA ARG A 451 31.58 8.46 11.63
C ARG A 451 30.21 9.00 11.98
N ASP A 452 29.97 10.23 11.55
CA ASP A 452 28.69 10.90 11.66
C ASP A 452 27.64 9.97 11.03
N ASP A 453 26.83 9.34 11.88
CA ASP A 453 25.75 8.41 11.52
C ASP A 453 24.51 9.19 11.03
N SER A 454 24.74 10.36 10.41
CA SER A 454 23.71 11.27 9.94
C SER A 454 22.90 10.69 8.77
N SER A 455 23.41 9.66 8.08
CA SER A 455 22.66 8.93 7.05
C SER A 455 21.61 7.96 7.62
N ALA A 456 21.77 7.46 8.85
CA ALA A 456 20.82 6.49 9.44
C ALA A 456 19.49 7.14 9.87
N ASP A 457 19.46 8.46 9.99
CA ASP A 457 18.27 9.25 10.31
C ASP A 457 17.53 9.78 9.07
N CYS A 458 17.98 9.40 7.87
CA CYS A 458 17.29 9.77 6.65
C CYS A 458 16.16 8.81 6.27
N PHE A 459 15.11 9.37 5.65
CA PHE A 459 14.01 8.68 4.99
C PHE A 459 13.82 9.21 3.56
N CYS A 460 13.18 8.40 2.74
CA CYS A 460 12.61 8.76 1.46
C CYS A 460 11.14 8.36 1.44
N VAL A 461 10.26 9.27 1.04
CA VAL A 461 8.83 9.06 0.93
C VAL A 461 8.42 9.28 -0.52
N ALA A 462 7.78 8.29 -1.13
CA ALA A 462 7.07 8.43 -2.38
C ALA A 462 5.56 8.50 -2.11
N PHE A 463 4.83 9.39 -2.78
CA PHE A 463 3.39 9.49 -2.61
C PHE A 463 2.70 9.92 -3.91
N LYS A 464 1.43 9.53 -4.06
CA LYS A 464 0.59 10.04 -5.14
C LYS A 464 -0.07 11.34 -4.70
N GLY A 465 0.04 12.38 -5.51
CA GLY A 465 -0.56 13.69 -5.23
C GLY A 465 -1.02 14.37 -6.51
N ARG A 466 -2.10 15.15 -6.39
CA ARG A 466 -2.55 16.06 -7.44
C ARG A 466 -2.00 17.43 -7.16
N MET A 467 -1.22 17.97 -8.08
CA MET A 467 -0.60 19.28 -7.99
C MET A 467 -1.04 20.14 -9.17
N ARG A 468 -1.79 21.21 -8.89
CA ARG A 468 -2.31 22.16 -9.90
C ARG A 468 -2.99 21.45 -11.08
N GLY A 469 -3.86 20.48 -10.78
CA GLY A 469 -4.60 19.68 -11.74
C GLY A 469 -3.82 18.54 -12.39
N VAL A 470 -2.57 18.27 -11.98
CA VAL A 470 -1.73 17.20 -12.53
C VAL A 470 -1.57 16.09 -11.52
N ASP A 471 -1.88 14.87 -11.92
CA ASP A 471 -1.63 13.70 -11.09
C ASP A 471 -0.19 13.23 -11.26
N GLY A 472 0.47 12.90 -10.15
CA GLY A 472 1.84 12.41 -10.19
C GLY A 472 2.23 11.57 -8.99
N ILE A 473 3.33 10.84 -9.15
CA ILE A 473 4.11 10.25 -8.06
C ILE A 473 5.23 11.24 -7.74
N HIS A 474 5.26 11.66 -6.48
CA HIS A 474 6.19 12.63 -5.95
C HIS A 474 7.09 11.95 -4.92
N VAL A 475 8.34 12.39 -4.83
CA VAL A 475 9.34 11.86 -3.91
C VAL A 475 9.91 13.00 -3.06
N VAL A 476 10.04 12.74 -1.76
CA VAL A 476 10.75 13.61 -0.82
C VAL A 476 11.82 12.79 -0.12
N ARG A 477 13.06 13.30 -0.11
CA ARG A 477 14.17 12.75 0.68
C ARG A 477 14.46 13.67 1.84
N SER A 478 14.62 13.13 3.04
CA SER A 478 15.01 13.91 4.20
C SER A 478 16.49 14.31 4.12
N GLY A 479 16.79 15.52 4.54
CA GLY A 479 18.13 16.12 4.56
C GLY A 479 18.01 17.58 5.00
N GLU A 480 19.07 18.37 4.79
CA GLU A 480 19.08 19.79 5.19
C GLU A 480 18.05 20.65 4.44
N SER A 481 17.55 20.19 3.29
CA SER A 481 16.45 20.83 2.54
C SER A 481 15.60 19.79 1.81
N PRO A 482 14.59 19.19 2.48
CA PRO A 482 13.70 18.24 1.84
C PRO A 482 12.85 18.97 0.78
N ARG A 483 12.96 18.51 -0.48
CA ARG A 483 12.19 19.04 -1.62
C ARG A 483 11.28 17.97 -2.17
N VAL A 484 10.11 18.39 -2.64
CA VAL A 484 9.18 17.56 -3.41
C VAL A 484 9.70 17.47 -4.84
N ILE A 485 9.92 16.25 -5.32
CA ILE A 485 10.39 15.98 -6.68
C ILE A 485 9.30 15.19 -7.41
N GLY A 486 8.84 15.68 -8.56
CA GLY A 486 7.93 14.96 -9.44
C GLY A 486 8.63 13.78 -10.13
N ALA A 487 8.58 12.58 -9.53
CA ALA A 487 9.23 11.39 -10.08
C ALA A 487 8.55 10.88 -11.36
N LEU A 488 7.23 11.02 -11.45
CA LEU A 488 6.44 10.68 -12.64
C LEU A 488 5.13 11.45 -12.62
N THR A 489 4.80 12.19 -13.68
CA THR A 489 3.54 12.96 -13.77
C THR A 489 2.77 12.65 -15.05
N THR A 490 1.47 12.95 -15.07
CA THR A 490 0.64 12.83 -16.28
C THR A 490 0.91 13.92 -17.33
N ARG A 491 1.92 14.78 -17.13
CA ARG A 491 2.44 15.68 -18.16
C ARG A 491 3.62 15.06 -18.91
N MET A 492 4.29 14.08 -18.32
CA MET A 492 5.48 13.49 -18.92
C MET A 492 5.12 12.68 -20.18
N PRO A 493 6.01 12.71 -21.20
CA PRO A 493 5.85 11.84 -22.35
C PRO A 493 6.13 10.39 -21.94
N GLY A 494 5.49 9.44 -22.62
CA GLY A 494 5.58 8.02 -22.35
C GLY A 494 7.00 7.46 -22.48
N VAL A 495 7.85 8.10 -23.28
CA VAL A 495 9.26 7.74 -23.46
C VAL A 495 10.08 7.81 -22.17
N VAL A 496 9.62 8.54 -21.15
CA VAL A 496 10.22 8.58 -19.81
C VAL A 496 10.08 7.21 -19.11
N LEU A 497 8.96 6.53 -19.32
CA LEU A 497 8.72 5.20 -18.76
C LEU A 497 9.27 4.08 -19.65
N ASP A 498 9.11 4.24 -20.97
CA ASP A 498 9.47 3.24 -21.95
C ASP A 498 10.05 3.90 -23.22
N PRO A 499 11.39 3.93 -23.38
CA PRO A 499 12.03 4.51 -24.55
C PRO A 499 11.64 3.85 -25.89
N SER A 500 10.96 2.70 -25.86
CA SER A 500 10.49 2.01 -27.07
C SER A 500 9.14 2.50 -27.59
N VAL A 501 8.40 3.33 -26.83
CA VAL A 501 7.12 3.88 -27.30
C VAL A 501 7.29 5.03 -28.28
N SER A 502 6.24 5.31 -29.05
CA SER A 502 6.21 6.49 -29.90
C SER A 502 6.20 7.77 -29.05
N ALA A 503 6.82 8.84 -29.57
CA ALA A 503 6.88 10.13 -28.88
C ALA A 503 5.51 10.81 -28.69
N GLY A 504 4.45 10.29 -29.34
CA GLY A 504 3.08 10.78 -29.20
C GLY A 504 2.34 10.21 -27.98
N LEU A 505 2.84 9.13 -27.37
CA LEU A 505 2.25 8.59 -26.15
C LEU A 505 2.56 9.51 -24.97
N GLY A 506 1.53 9.97 -24.26
CA GLY A 506 1.67 10.68 -22.99
C GLY A 506 1.29 9.77 -21.81
N VAL A 507 1.87 10.01 -20.64
CA VAL A 507 1.45 9.35 -19.39
C VAL A 507 0.06 9.86 -19.01
N VAL A 508 -0.92 8.96 -18.84
CA VAL A 508 -2.31 9.33 -18.51
C VAL A 508 -2.77 8.82 -17.15
N ALA A 509 -2.10 7.82 -16.59
CA ALA A 509 -2.38 7.34 -15.24
C ALA A 509 -1.14 6.79 -14.56
N VAL A 510 -1.06 7.02 -13.24
CA VAL A 510 -0.01 6.51 -12.37
C VAL A 510 -0.59 5.88 -11.11
N GLY A 511 0.08 4.84 -10.61
CA GLY A 511 -0.31 4.10 -9.41
C GLY A 511 0.90 3.71 -8.57
N LEU A 512 0.72 3.79 -7.25
CA LEU A 512 1.72 3.49 -6.22
C LEU A 512 1.06 2.63 -5.14
N GLU A 513 1.82 1.73 -4.51
CA GLU A 513 1.36 0.91 -3.37
C GLU A 513 2.28 1.12 -2.15
N ARG A 514 1.86 0.68 -0.95
CA ARG A 514 2.59 0.93 0.30
C ARG A 514 3.98 0.26 0.40
N GLU A 515 4.26 -0.76 -0.42
CA GLU A 515 5.56 -1.44 -0.54
C GLU A 515 6.25 -1.16 -1.87
N ALA A 516 5.82 -0.12 -2.59
CA ALA A 516 6.40 0.27 -3.86
C ALA A 516 7.78 0.93 -3.75
N LEU A 517 8.28 1.18 -2.53
CA LEU A 517 9.55 1.84 -2.28
C LEU A 517 10.39 1.03 -1.29
N ARG A 518 11.52 0.47 -1.75
CA ARG A 518 12.51 -0.26 -0.92
C ARG A 518 13.92 -0.05 -1.43
N GLY A 519 14.84 0.31 -0.53
CA GLY A 519 16.21 0.69 -0.92
C GLY A 519 16.16 1.77 -1.99
N ARG A 520 16.83 1.51 -3.13
CA ARG A 520 16.83 2.39 -4.30
C ARG A 520 15.61 2.26 -5.22
N TRP A 521 14.78 1.23 -5.04
CA TRP A 521 13.73 0.89 -5.99
C TRP A 521 12.43 1.61 -5.67
N LEU A 522 11.94 2.41 -6.61
CA LEU A 522 10.56 2.90 -6.67
C LEU A 522 9.83 2.21 -7.82
N THR A 523 8.80 1.42 -7.53
CA THR A 523 8.01 0.73 -8.55
C THR A 523 6.64 1.34 -8.71
N VAL A 524 6.24 1.63 -9.94
CA VAL A 524 4.97 2.29 -10.26
C VAL A 524 4.20 1.51 -11.30
N ALA A 525 2.87 1.56 -11.23
CA ALA A 525 2.02 1.21 -12.36
C ALA A 525 1.81 2.47 -13.21
N GLY A 526 2.03 2.38 -14.51
CA GLY A 526 1.87 3.48 -15.45
C GLY A 526 1.04 3.08 -16.66
N SER A 527 0.16 3.99 -17.10
CA SER A 527 -0.59 3.88 -18.35
C SER A 527 -0.28 5.07 -19.24
N MET A 528 -0.16 4.81 -20.54
CA MET A 528 0.14 5.77 -21.58
C MET A 528 -0.89 5.67 -22.70
N LEU A 529 -1.22 6.81 -23.30
CA LEU A 529 -2.16 6.92 -24.41
C LEU A 529 -1.71 8.02 -25.38
N ASP A 530 -1.77 7.73 -26.67
CA ASP A 530 -1.78 8.74 -27.72
C ASP A 530 -3.25 9.04 -28.07
N PRO A 531 -3.75 10.27 -27.80
CA PRO A 531 -5.15 10.60 -28.02
C PRO A 531 -5.51 10.71 -29.52
N ILE A 532 -4.52 10.81 -30.42
CA ILE A 532 -4.73 10.91 -31.87
C ILE A 532 -4.81 9.52 -32.48
N THR A 533 -3.87 8.64 -32.13
CA THR A 533 -3.78 7.29 -32.72
C THR A 533 -4.55 6.23 -31.92
N SER A 534 -4.95 6.54 -30.68
CA SER A 534 -5.49 5.58 -29.70
C SER A 534 -4.51 4.43 -29.37
N GLU A 535 -3.23 4.57 -29.72
CA GLU A 535 -2.18 3.68 -29.24
C GLU A 535 -2.08 3.81 -27.71
N SER A 536 -2.06 2.68 -27.00
CA SER A 536 -1.95 2.66 -25.55
C SER A 536 -0.96 1.62 -25.08
N ARG A 537 -0.32 1.90 -23.94
CA ARG A 537 0.59 0.99 -23.28
C ARG A 537 0.40 1.10 -21.77
N ALA A 538 0.38 -0.03 -21.09
CA ALA A 538 0.33 -0.07 -19.63
C ALA A 538 1.37 -1.05 -19.10
N GLY A 539 1.89 -0.79 -17.91
CA GLY A 539 2.92 -1.64 -17.33
C GLY A 539 3.31 -1.27 -15.91
N ILE A 540 4.26 -2.06 -15.41
CA ILE A 540 4.98 -1.88 -14.16
C ILE A 540 6.40 -1.43 -14.48
N TYR A 541 6.78 -0.29 -13.92
CA TYR A 541 8.08 0.34 -14.15
C TYR A 541 8.82 0.42 -12.82
N ALA A 542 10.13 0.20 -12.87
CA ALA A 542 11.03 0.34 -11.73
C ALA A 542 11.94 1.52 -12.01
N ILE A 543 11.93 2.49 -11.11
CA ILE A 543 12.68 3.72 -11.15
C ILE A 543 13.73 3.61 -10.06
N ASP A 544 14.98 3.89 -10.43
CA ASP A 544 16.03 4.09 -9.45
C ASP A 544 15.84 5.46 -8.82
N VAL A 545 15.44 5.48 -7.56
CA VAL A 545 15.13 6.71 -6.84
C VAL A 545 16.33 7.62 -6.83
N GLU A 546 17.54 7.13 -6.67
CA GLU A 546 18.75 7.97 -6.65
C GLU A 546 19.04 8.62 -8.00
N ALA A 547 18.55 8.03 -9.10
CA ALA A 547 18.74 8.54 -10.46
C ALA A 547 17.69 9.59 -10.86
N ILE A 548 16.66 9.84 -10.04
CA ILE A 548 15.67 10.88 -10.31
C ILE A 548 16.39 12.24 -10.25
N PRO A 549 16.46 12.99 -11.37
CA PRO A 549 17.22 14.24 -11.43
C PRO A 549 16.77 15.21 -10.34
N SER A 550 17.72 15.81 -9.62
CA SER A 550 17.42 16.92 -8.73
C SER A 550 17.14 18.15 -9.60
N CYS A 551 15.86 18.39 -9.89
CA CYS A 551 15.47 19.58 -10.63
C CYS A 551 15.38 20.76 -9.67
N VAL A 552 16.54 21.30 -9.29
CA VAL A 552 16.63 22.34 -8.23
C VAL A 552 15.80 23.58 -8.57
N GLY A 553 15.67 23.90 -9.86
CA GLY A 553 14.85 25.00 -10.36
C GLY A 553 13.34 24.72 -10.41
N ASP A 554 12.91 23.46 -10.31
CA ASP A 554 11.49 23.07 -10.28
C ASP A 554 11.01 23.15 -8.84
N ILE A 555 10.81 24.38 -8.38
CA ILE A 555 10.40 24.71 -7.02
C ILE A 555 9.02 24.12 -6.74
N ASN A 556 8.18 24.06 -7.78
CA ASN A 556 6.83 23.54 -7.69
C ASN A 556 6.72 22.03 -7.97
N GLY A 557 7.82 21.28 -8.11
CA GLY A 557 7.76 19.82 -8.27
C GLY A 557 6.91 19.32 -9.45
N SER A 558 6.64 20.15 -10.48
CA SER A 558 5.88 19.76 -11.67
C SER A 558 6.67 18.93 -12.68
N ALA A 559 7.95 18.72 -12.37
CA ALA A 559 9.00 18.16 -13.20
C ALA A 559 9.37 19.04 -14.41
N SER A 560 9.02 20.33 -14.40
CA SER A 560 9.46 21.29 -15.43
C SER A 560 9.79 22.62 -14.77
N VAL A 561 10.87 23.26 -15.20
CA VAL A 561 11.29 24.58 -14.75
C VAL A 561 10.80 25.63 -15.73
N ASP A 562 9.78 26.38 -15.33
CA ASP A 562 9.13 27.37 -16.18
C ASP A 562 8.83 28.70 -15.46
N ALA A 563 8.00 29.53 -16.08
CA ALA A 563 7.65 30.85 -15.54
C ALA A 563 6.92 30.78 -14.19
N LEU A 564 6.29 29.64 -13.86
CA LEU A 564 5.63 29.42 -12.57
C LEU A 564 6.65 29.27 -11.44
N ASP A 565 7.81 28.65 -11.69
CA ASP A 565 8.89 28.57 -10.71
C ASP A 565 9.50 29.95 -10.44
N ILE A 566 9.72 30.73 -11.50
CA ILE A 566 10.15 32.12 -11.37
C ILE A 566 9.16 32.93 -10.52
N ALA A 567 7.86 32.76 -10.74
CA ALA A 567 6.84 33.46 -9.98
C ALA A 567 6.90 33.12 -8.48
N MET A 568 7.25 31.88 -8.13
CA MET A 568 7.45 31.48 -6.73
C MET A 568 8.65 32.22 -6.11
N VAL A 569 9.80 32.24 -6.79
CA VAL A 569 10.97 33.02 -6.34
C VAL A 569 10.62 34.49 -6.12
N PHE A 570 9.90 35.11 -7.06
CA PHE A 570 9.51 36.52 -6.91
C PHE A 570 8.51 36.77 -5.79
N ASN A 571 7.60 35.83 -5.52
CA ASN A 571 6.64 35.95 -4.42
C ASN A 571 7.33 35.84 -3.05
N ALA A 572 8.42 35.08 -2.97
CA ALA A 572 9.18 34.87 -1.74
C ALA A 572 10.38 35.83 -1.58
N TRP A 573 10.57 36.79 -2.50
CA TRP A 573 11.76 37.65 -2.55
C TRP A 573 12.02 38.40 -1.23
N GLY A 574 13.19 38.20 -0.63
CA GLY A 574 13.54 38.81 0.64
C GLY A 574 14.28 37.87 1.59
N ILE A 575 14.17 38.12 2.90
CA ILE A 575 14.85 37.31 3.93
C ILE A 575 14.01 36.06 4.21
N CYS A 576 14.68 34.92 4.21
CA CYS A 576 14.16 33.63 4.59
C CYS A 576 14.80 33.21 5.93
N GLY A 577 14.12 33.53 7.04
CA GLY A 577 14.71 33.45 8.38
C GLY A 577 14.25 32.25 9.19
N HIS A 578 15.22 31.58 9.82
CA HIS A 578 15.09 30.50 10.81
C HIS A 578 14.63 30.97 12.22
N ASP A 579 13.95 32.12 12.32
CA ASP A 579 13.49 32.68 13.60
C ASP A 579 12.07 32.21 13.94
N GLU A 580 11.80 32.05 15.25
CA GLU A 580 10.60 31.44 15.84
C GLU A 580 9.29 31.87 15.16
N GLY A 581 8.83 31.09 14.17
CA GLY A 581 7.55 31.26 13.49
C GLY A 581 7.60 31.34 11.97
N HIS A 582 8.78 31.52 11.35
CA HIS A 582 8.93 31.49 9.89
C HIS A 582 9.49 30.14 9.45
N GLY A 583 8.72 29.42 8.61
CA GLY A 583 9.16 28.13 8.06
C GLY A 583 10.31 28.29 7.07
N VAL A 584 11.03 27.20 6.80
CA VAL A 584 11.97 27.09 5.67
C VAL A 584 11.22 27.46 4.38
N CYS A 585 11.71 28.45 3.64
CA CYS A 585 11.18 28.75 2.31
C CYS A 585 11.83 27.81 1.29
N ILE A 586 11.03 27.22 0.42
CA ILE A 586 11.50 26.29 -0.62
C ILE A 586 12.19 27.03 -1.77
N GLU A 587 11.95 28.34 -1.84
CA GLU A 587 12.48 29.28 -2.83
C GLU A 587 13.92 29.73 -2.56
N ASP A 588 14.44 29.54 -1.34
CA ASP A 588 15.86 29.73 -1.02
C ASP A 588 16.61 28.46 -1.52
N LEU A 589 17.06 28.54 -2.76
CA LEU A 589 17.66 27.44 -3.51
C LEU A 589 19.12 27.22 -3.13
N ASN A 590 19.82 28.29 -2.74
CA ASN A 590 21.22 28.24 -2.34
C ASN A 590 21.42 28.08 -0.81
N GLN A 591 20.34 28.13 -0.03
CA GLN A 591 20.28 28.00 1.43
C GLN A 591 21.09 29.06 2.17
N ASP A 592 21.11 30.29 1.66
CA ASP A 592 21.85 31.40 2.29
C ASP A 592 21.00 32.24 3.26
N GLY A 593 19.73 31.85 3.46
CA GLY A 593 18.76 32.52 4.32
C GLY A 593 18.07 33.70 3.64
N LYS A 594 18.12 33.80 2.30
CA LYS A 594 17.46 34.82 1.49
C LYS A 594 16.99 34.23 0.17
N VAL A 595 15.91 34.81 -0.35
CA VAL A 595 15.43 34.58 -1.71
C VAL A 595 15.76 35.81 -2.53
N ASP A 596 16.75 35.71 -3.42
CA ASP A 596 17.22 36.81 -4.24
C ASP A 596 17.63 36.41 -5.67
N GLY A 597 18.45 37.25 -6.31
CA GLY A 597 18.91 37.02 -7.68
C GLY A 597 19.74 35.75 -7.85
N MET A 598 20.36 35.24 -6.78
CA MET A 598 21.09 33.97 -6.82
C MET A 598 20.13 32.80 -6.96
N ASP A 599 19.01 32.78 -6.25
CA ASP A 599 17.97 31.75 -6.39
C ASP A 599 17.32 31.80 -7.77
N LEU A 600 17.00 33.02 -8.24
CA LEU A 600 16.49 33.20 -9.60
C LEU A 600 17.48 32.67 -10.65
N SER A 601 18.79 32.83 -10.44
CA SER A 601 19.80 32.31 -11.36
C SER A 601 19.81 30.77 -11.39
N ILE A 602 19.52 30.10 -10.28
CA ILE A 602 19.39 28.65 -10.21
C ILE A 602 18.18 28.19 -11.02
N VAL A 603 17.01 28.85 -10.85
CA VAL A 603 15.81 28.57 -11.67
C VAL A 603 16.11 28.77 -13.16
N LEU A 604 16.69 29.90 -13.55
CA LEU A 604 17.00 30.18 -14.95
C LEU A 604 18.03 29.22 -15.55
N SER A 605 18.97 28.70 -14.74
CA SER A 605 19.96 27.73 -15.19
C SER A 605 19.35 26.35 -15.46
N GLY A 606 18.23 26.02 -14.82
CA GLY A 606 17.52 24.75 -14.95
C GLY A 606 16.37 24.78 -15.95
N TRP A 607 16.19 25.86 -16.73
CA TRP A 607 15.01 26.08 -17.58
C TRP A 607 14.69 24.90 -18.52
N GLY A 608 13.44 24.45 -18.50
CA GLY A 608 12.94 23.34 -19.32
C GLY A 608 12.52 22.13 -18.50
N ASP A 609 12.23 21.03 -19.20
CA ASP A 609 11.75 19.79 -18.59
C ASP A 609 12.87 19.06 -17.82
N CYS A 610 12.50 18.42 -16.71
CA CYS A 610 13.42 17.77 -15.78
C CYS A 610 13.63 16.27 -16.03
N TRP A 611 13.23 15.75 -17.21
CA TRP A 611 13.17 14.31 -17.53
C TRP A 611 13.84 13.93 -18.85
#